data_AF-A0A9P7MMV4-F1
#
_entry.id   AF-A0A9P7MMV4-F1
#
_cell.length_a   1.000
_cell.length_b   1.000
_cell.length_c   1.000
_cell.angle_alpha   90.00
_cell.angle_beta   90.00
_cell.angle_gamma   90.00
#
_symmetry.space_group_name_H-M   'P 1'
#
loop_
_entity.id
_entity.type
_entity.pdbx_description
1 polymer ?
#
loop_
_entity_poly.entity_id
_entity_poly.type
_entity_poly.pdbx_seq_one_letter_code
_entity_poly.pdbx_strand_id
1 'polypeptide(L)'
;MINTFRMPRPLVAVGHSFGGTALTHAALLHPRLFHSLVLVEAAIVSANGDLSADGGIPASASLRRRDLWPSRQHAANTFAKIPFYQAWDPRVFDLWIRYGLRPKSADPGTPDGPEEGEVTLTTSKHQEIFTFLRPSWPAFDAAGKEVVHPEWLRDVLGAPQIPTSALYPFSRHEAPSTYGCLIHLRPGTFFINGGLSTFLSEFEVNKKAAITGTGRGGSGGMKTGRVQNVTQPHHGHLLPFENPSFCAQQAASFLKAELAIWEAEEKEYEAWTRQPNQQKTTASPEWKIQLDWMMKRPKPKI
;
A
#
# COMPACT_ATOMS: atom_id res chain seq x y z
N MET A 1 -5.15 18.05 -5.71
CA MET A 1 -3.94 17.49 -5.05
C MET A 1 -2.68 17.80 -5.86
N ILE A 2 -2.45 17.17 -7.03
CA ILE A 2 -1.22 17.40 -7.83
C ILE A 2 -1.05 18.86 -8.28
N ASN A 3 -2.12 19.48 -8.79
CA ASN A 3 -2.09 20.90 -9.22
C ASN A 3 -1.89 21.90 -8.07
N THR A 4 -2.18 21.47 -6.84
CA THR A 4 -2.12 22.31 -5.64
C THR A 4 -0.75 22.22 -4.98
N PHE A 5 -0.26 21.00 -4.73
CA PHE A 5 0.98 20.78 -3.98
C PHE A 5 2.24 20.82 -4.86
N ARG A 6 2.12 20.64 -6.18
CA ARG A 6 3.23 20.68 -7.17
C ARG A 6 4.51 19.98 -6.67
N MET A 7 4.35 18.78 -6.12
CA MET A 7 5.48 18.03 -5.56
C MET A 7 6.55 17.76 -6.64
N PRO A 8 7.85 17.75 -6.27
CA PRO A 8 8.92 17.40 -7.20
C PRO A 8 8.68 16.04 -7.85
N ARG A 9 8.90 15.95 -9.17
CA ARG A 9 8.72 14.73 -9.95
C ARG A 9 10.10 14.09 -10.23
N PRO A 10 10.19 12.75 -10.31
CA PRO A 10 9.09 11.80 -10.19
C PRO A 10 8.74 11.53 -8.71
N LEU A 11 7.48 11.17 -8.46
CA LEU A 11 7.05 10.67 -7.16
C LEU A 11 7.16 9.15 -7.12
N VAL A 12 7.94 8.65 -6.17
CA VAL A 12 8.04 7.22 -5.85
C VAL A 12 7.35 6.97 -4.52
N ALA A 13 6.39 6.05 -4.49
CA ALA A 13 5.72 5.67 -3.26
C ALA A 13 6.35 4.40 -2.69
N VAL A 14 6.65 4.41 -1.40
CA VAL A 14 7.17 3.24 -0.67
C VAL A 14 6.21 2.92 0.46
N GLY A 15 5.65 1.71 0.48
CA GLY A 15 4.61 1.33 1.43
C GLY A 15 4.82 -0.07 1.98
N HIS A 16 4.69 -0.21 3.29
CA HIS A 16 4.67 -1.50 3.99
C HIS A 16 3.25 -1.91 4.36
N SER A 17 2.92 -3.20 4.29
CA SER A 17 1.66 -3.77 4.80
C SER A 17 0.44 -2.96 4.32
N PHE A 18 -0.37 -2.43 5.26
CA PHE A 18 -1.52 -1.57 4.99
C PHE A 18 -1.17 -0.32 4.17
N GLY A 19 -0.01 0.31 4.43
CA GLY A 19 0.46 1.47 3.69
C GLY A 19 0.73 1.15 2.21
N GLY A 20 1.20 -0.06 1.91
CA GLY A 20 1.35 -0.54 0.53
C GLY A 20 0.01 -0.63 -0.20
N THR A 21 -1.02 -1.15 0.47
CA THR A 21 -2.39 -1.20 -0.07
C THR A 21 -2.95 0.19 -0.29
N ALA A 22 -2.81 1.10 0.68
CA ALA A 22 -3.30 2.47 0.58
C ALA A 22 -2.65 3.25 -0.58
N LEU A 23 -1.32 3.14 -0.74
CA LEU A 23 -0.59 3.78 -1.84
C LEU A 23 -0.96 3.18 -3.20
N THR A 24 -1.16 1.86 -3.26
CA THR A 24 -1.64 1.20 -4.49
C THR A 24 -3.03 1.68 -4.87
N HIS A 25 -3.94 1.82 -3.90
CA HIS A 25 -5.27 2.36 -4.13
C HIS A 25 -5.21 3.82 -4.60
N ALA A 26 -4.34 4.66 -4.02
CA ALA A 26 -4.11 6.02 -4.49
C ALA A 26 -3.57 6.06 -5.93
N ALA A 27 -2.68 5.13 -6.31
CA ALA A 27 -2.19 4.99 -7.67
C ALA A 27 -3.31 4.59 -8.66
N LEU A 28 -4.25 3.74 -8.24
CA LEU A 28 -5.39 3.34 -9.06
C LEU A 28 -6.37 4.51 -9.28
N LEU A 29 -6.63 5.30 -8.24
CA LEU A 29 -7.47 6.50 -8.34
C LEU A 29 -6.83 7.59 -9.21
N HIS A 30 -5.50 7.69 -9.19
CA HIS A 30 -4.77 8.72 -9.92
C HIS A 30 -3.56 8.09 -10.64
N PRO A 31 -3.75 7.44 -11.81
CA PRO A 31 -2.73 6.59 -12.47
C PRO A 31 -1.41 7.26 -12.87
N ARG A 32 -1.32 8.59 -12.79
CA ARG A 32 -0.12 9.38 -13.08
C ARG A 32 0.44 10.11 -11.87
N LEU A 33 -0.06 9.83 -10.66
CA LEU A 33 0.41 10.43 -9.42
C LEU A 33 1.82 9.94 -9.08
N PHE A 34 2.00 8.62 -9.05
CA PHE A 34 3.29 7.99 -8.82
C PHE A 34 3.88 7.50 -10.14
N HIS A 35 5.20 7.64 -10.27
CA HIS A 35 5.94 6.98 -11.35
C HIS A 35 6.17 5.51 -11.03
N SER A 36 6.55 5.23 -9.78
CA SER A 36 6.84 3.88 -9.31
C SER A 36 6.36 3.64 -7.88
N LEU A 37 6.13 2.37 -7.56
CA LEU A 37 5.73 1.86 -6.26
C LEU A 37 6.74 0.81 -5.78
N VAL A 38 7.18 0.92 -4.53
CA VAL A 38 7.92 -0.12 -3.80
C VAL A 38 7.02 -0.61 -2.67
N LEU A 39 6.58 -1.85 -2.77
CA LEU A 39 5.56 -2.45 -1.93
C LEU A 39 6.21 -3.56 -1.09
N VAL A 40 6.46 -3.28 0.18
CA VAL A 40 7.13 -4.21 1.10
C VAL A 40 6.09 -4.96 1.91
N GLU A 41 5.99 -6.28 1.77
CA GLU A 41 4.97 -7.10 2.47
C GLU A 41 3.56 -6.48 2.35
N ALA A 42 3.24 -5.91 1.18
CA ALA A 42 2.00 -5.14 1.01
C ALA A 42 0.77 -6.03 1.13
N ALA A 43 -0.15 -5.62 2.01
CA ALA A 43 -1.32 -6.40 2.41
C ALA A 43 -2.45 -6.32 1.37
N ILE A 44 -2.12 -6.78 0.16
CA ILE A 44 -3.01 -6.85 -1.00
C ILE A 44 -3.19 -8.33 -1.29
N VAL A 45 -4.35 -8.87 -0.93
CA VAL A 45 -4.69 -10.29 -1.00
C VAL A 45 -6.06 -10.46 -1.64
N SER A 46 -6.29 -11.56 -2.33
CA SER A 46 -7.61 -11.87 -2.87
C SER A 46 -8.60 -12.21 -1.76
N ALA A 47 -9.90 -12.01 -1.99
CA ALA A 47 -10.92 -12.42 -1.04
C ALA A 47 -10.88 -13.95 -0.82
N ASN A 48 -10.59 -14.38 0.40
CA ASN A 48 -10.58 -15.79 0.84
C ASN A 48 -11.68 -16.09 1.89
N GLY A 49 -12.38 -15.07 2.40
CA GLY A 49 -13.52 -15.21 3.32
C GLY A 49 -13.15 -15.43 4.80
N ASP A 50 -11.87 -15.45 5.17
CA ASP A 50 -11.41 -15.68 6.56
C ASP A 50 -10.65 -14.48 7.13
N LEU A 51 -11.39 -13.61 7.83
CA LEU A 51 -10.81 -12.43 8.50
C LEU A 51 -10.08 -12.76 9.81
N SER A 52 -10.15 -14.01 10.30
CA SER A 52 -9.57 -14.38 11.60
C SER A 52 -8.04 -14.34 11.56
N ALA A 53 -7.45 -14.88 10.49
CA ALA A 53 -6.02 -14.80 10.21
C ALA A 53 -5.60 -13.42 9.68
N ASP A 54 -6.46 -12.79 8.86
CA ASP A 54 -6.10 -11.58 8.11
C ASP A 54 -6.16 -10.28 8.92
N GLY A 55 -6.77 -10.30 10.11
CA GLY A 55 -6.86 -9.13 11.00
C GLY A 55 -7.30 -9.42 12.43
N GLY A 56 -7.98 -10.56 12.68
CA GLY A 56 -8.46 -10.97 14.00
C GLY A 56 -7.35 -11.15 15.04
N ILE A 57 -6.33 -11.93 14.70
CA ILE A 57 -5.17 -12.18 15.58
C ILE A 57 -4.45 -10.88 15.96
N PRO A 58 -3.99 -10.03 15.02
CA PRO A 58 -3.29 -8.79 15.39
C PRO A 58 -4.19 -7.78 16.12
N ALA A 59 -5.48 -7.71 15.80
CA ALA A 59 -6.43 -6.87 16.54
C ALA A 59 -6.59 -7.33 18.01
N SER A 60 -6.75 -8.63 18.24
CA SER A 60 -6.86 -9.21 19.58
C SER A 60 -5.60 -8.97 20.42
N ALA A 61 -4.42 -9.17 19.81
CA ALA A 61 -3.14 -8.90 20.46
C ALA A 61 -2.99 -7.42 20.84
N SER A 62 -3.35 -6.51 19.92
CA SER A 62 -3.28 -5.06 20.15
C SER A 62 -4.20 -4.60 21.27
N LEU A 63 -5.43 -5.13 21.32
CA LEU A 63 -6.42 -4.78 22.34
C LEU A 63 -5.96 -5.14 23.77
N ARG A 64 -5.28 -6.28 23.92
CA ARG A 64 -4.82 -6.80 25.20
C ARG A 64 -3.42 -6.31 25.60
N ARG A 65 -2.74 -5.60 24.69
CA ARG A 65 -1.37 -5.13 24.92
C ARG A 65 -1.35 -4.01 25.95
N ARG A 66 -0.32 -4.05 26.80
CA ARG A 66 0.07 -2.92 27.66
C ARG A 66 0.42 -1.71 26.78
N ASP A 67 -0.11 -0.55 27.13
CA ASP A 67 0.09 0.71 26.41
C ASP A 67 0.53 1.87 27.33
N LEU A 68 0.97 1.58 28.56
CA LEU A 68 1.47 2.56 29.52
C LEU A 68 2.74 2.07 30.20
N TRP A 69 3.75 2.94 30.33
CA TRP A 69 5.01 2.65 31.01
C TRP A 69 5.45 3.80 31.92
N PRO A 70 6.11 3.53 33.07
CA PRO A 70 6.56 4.57 34.00
C PRO A 70 7.56 5.58 33.42
N SER A 71 8.36 5.16 32.45
CA SER A 71 9.30 6.01 31.71
C SER A 71 9.64 5.40 30.36
N ARG A 72 10.19 6.21 29.46
CA ARG A 72 10.69 5.74 28.16
C ARG A 72 11.80 4.70 28.31
N GLN A 73 12.73 4.91 29.24
CA GLN A 73 13.79 3.94 29.54
C GLN A 73 13.23 2.61 30.05
N HIS A 74 12.19 2.64 30.90
CA HIS A 74 11.54 1.42 31.34
C HIS A 74 10.84 0.69 30.19
N ALA A 75 10.19 1.42 29.28
CA ALA A 75 9.59 0.84 28.07
C ALA A 75 10.66 0.20 27.18
N ALA A 76 11.79 0.89 26.93
CA ALA A 76 12.91 0.37 26.17
C ALA A 76 13.47 -0.94 26.76
N ASN A 77 13.74 -0.96 28.07
CA ASN A 77 14.21 -2.14 28.78
C ASN A 77 13.18 -3.29 28.76
N THR A 78 11.88 -2.97 28.68
CA THR A 78 10.81 -3.96 28.56
C THR A 78 10.80 -4.56 27.14
N PHE A 79 10.80 -3.71 26.12
CA PHE A 79 10.74 -4.12 24.72
C PHE A 79 11.97 -4.93 24.32
N ALA A 80 13.17 -4.55 24.77
CA ALA A 80 14.42 -5.26 24.49
C ALA A 80 14.45 -6.73 24.98
N LYS A 81 13.54 -7.12 25.89
CA LYS A 81 13.40 -8.50 26.38
C LYS A 81 12.43 -9.36 25.57
N ILE A 82 11.65 -8.74 24.68
CA ILE A 82 10.60 -9.44 23.92
C ILE A 82 11.20 -9.90 22.58
N PRO A 83 11.15 -11.20 22.25
CA PRO A 83 11.73 -11.74 21.01
C PRO A 83 11.32 -11.00 19.74
N PHE A 84 10.06 -10.55 19.69
CA PHE A 84 9.51 -9.74 18.60
C PHE A 84 10.37 -8.50 18.28
N TYR A 85 10.81 -7.75 19.31
CA TYR A 85 11.64 -6.56 19.11
C TYR A 85 13.12 -6.89 19.01
N GLN A 86 13.57 -8.01 19.58
CA GLN A 86 14.96 -8.46 19.48
C GLN A 86 15.36 -8.82 18.03
N ALA A 87 14.40 -9.17 17.19
CA ALA A 87 14.62 -9.43 15.77
C ALA A 87 14.82 -8.15 14.92
N TRP A 88 14.51 -6.96 15.46
CA TRP A 88 14.57 -5.72 14.70
C TRP A 88 16.00 -5.20 14.53
N ASP A 89 16.27 -4.50 13.44
CA ASP A 89 17.51 -3.73 13.26
C ASP A 89 17.63 -2.72 14.43
N PRO A 90 18.79 -2.62 15.11
CA PRO A 90 18.95 -1.74 16.26
C PRO A 90 18.56 -0.28 15.98
N ARG A 91 18.81 0.22 14.76
CA ARG A 91 18.44 1.59 14.36
C ARG A 91 16.92 1.77 14.32
N VAL A 92 16.19 0.74 13.89
CA VAL A 92 14.72 0.75 13.86
C VAL A 92 14.18 0.67 15.28
N PHE A 93 14.76 -0.17 16.13
CA PHE A 93 14.39 -0.25 17.54
C PHE A 93 14.57 1.10 18.26
N ASP A 94 15.71 1.77 18.06
CA ASP A 94 15.96 3.09 18.66
C ASP A 94 14.93 4.14 18.19
N LEU A 95 14.60 4.14 16.89
CA LEU A 95 13.55 5.00 16.33
C LEU A 95 12.18 4.66 16.91
N TRP A 96 11.88 3.38 17.16
CA TRP A 96 10.64 2.95 17.80
C TRP A 96 10.54 3.44 19.24
N ILE A 97 11.63 3.35 20.03
CA ILE A 97 11.66 3.89 21.38
C ILE A 97 11.47 5.41 21.37
N ARG A 98 12.06 6.10 20.40
CA ARG A 98 11.98 7.56 20.28
C ARG A 98 10.60 8.03 19.84
N TYR A 99 10.08 7.49 18.75
CA TYR A 99 8.88 8.02 18.07
C TYR A 99 7.61 7.19 18.30
N GLY A 100 7.76 5.90 18.60
CA GLY A 100 6.62 5.01 18.91
C GLY A 100 5.99 5.28 20.27
N LEU A 101 6.67 6.05 21.13
CA LEU A 101 6.19 6.44 22.46
C LEU A 101 6.12 7.95 22.62
N ARG A 102 5.11 8.44 23.34
CA ARG A 102 4.91 9.85 23.71
C ARG A 102 4.61 9.98 25.20
N PRO A 103 4.86 11.15 25.83
CA PRO A 103 4.41 11.40 27.19
C PRO A 103 2.88 11.24 27.29
N LYS A 104 2.40 10.66 28.39
CA LYS A 104 0.94 10.48 28.62
C LYS A 104 0.20 11.81 28.69
N SER A 105 0.84 12.84 29.25
CA SER A 105 0.29 14.19 29.42
C SER A 105 0.29 15.02 28.13
N ALA A 106 0.98 14.58 27.09
CA ALA A 106 1.11 15.33 25.85
C ALA A 106 -0.08 15.06 24.93
N ASP A 107 -0.39 15.98 24.03
CA ASP A 107 -1.40 15.76 22.99
C ASP A 107 -0.94 14.66 21.99
N PRO A 108 -1.86 13.89 21.39
CA PRO A 108 -1.50 12.90 20.37
C PRO A 108 -0.66 13.52 19.26
N GLY A 109 0.52 12.93 18.99
CA GLY A 109 1.42 13.39 17.92
C GLY A 109 2.55 14.34 18.34
N THR A 110 2.74 14.59 19.64
CA THR A 110 3.90 15.32 20.18
C THR A 110 4.93 14.33 20.76
N PRO A 111 5.96 13.91 20.00
CA PRO A 111 6.93 12.92 20.45
C PRO A 111 7.90 13.49 21.50
N ASP A 112 8.11 14.81 21.47
CA ASP A 112 9.05 15.51 22.34
C ASP A 112 8.38 15.87 23.66
N GLY A 113 8.77 15.16 24.71
CA GLY A 113 8.52 15.54 26.08
C GLY A 113 9.63 15.01 26.99
N PRO A 114 9.55 15.29 28.30
CA PRO A 114 10.61 14.94 29.24
C PRO A 114 10.94 13.44 29.17
N GLU A 115 12.23 13.10 29.31
CA GLU A 115 12.69 11.70 29.37
C GLU A 115 12.09 10.95 30.57
N GLU A 116 11.77 11.72 31.62
CA GLU A 116 11.13 11.27 32.83
C GLU A 116 9.61 11.45 32.77
N GLY A 117 8.88 10.50 33.37
CA GLY A 117 7.43 10.50 33.44
C GLY A 117 6.77 9.42 32.58
N GLU A 118 5.48 9.16 32.87
CA GLU A 118 4.74 8.09 32.21
C GLU A 118 4.63 8.31 30.70
N VAL A 119 4.90 7.26 29.92
CA VAL A 119 4.78 7.27 28.45
C VAL A 119 3.74 6.26 27.98
N THR A 120 3.12 6.57 26.84
CA THR A 120 2.16 5.71 26.14
C THR A 120 2.51 5.62 24.66
N LEU A 121 1.82 4.77 23.90
CA LEU A 121 2.03 4.65 22.46
C LEU A 121 1.61 5.94 21.74
N THR A 122 2.41 6.36 20.75
CA THR A 122 2.07 7.47 19.87
C THR A 122 0.83 7.13 19.03
N THR A 123 0.83 5.95 18.41
CA THR A 123 -0.36 5.34 17.83
C THR A 123 -1.06 4.52 18.90
N SER A 124 -2.25 4.96 19.35
CA SER A 124 -2.98 4.20 20.37
C SER A 124 -3.38 2.82 19.84
N LYS A 125 -3.50 1.84 20.76
CA LYS A 125 -3.99 0.49 20.40
C LYS A 125 -5.35 0.51 19.70
N HIS A 126 -6.18 1.51 20.01
CA HIS A 126 -7.50 1.68 19.37
C HIS A 126 -7.37 2.02 17.88
N GLN A 127 -6.51 2.98 17.53
CA GLN A 127 -6.26 3.34 16.14
C GLN A 127 -5.59 2.19 15.37
N GLU A 128 -4.70 1.45 16.02
CA GLU A 128 -4.09 0.25 15.46
C GLU A 128 -5.14 -0.83 15.15
N ILE A 129 -6.08 -1.10 16.06
CA ILE A 129 -7.18 -2.07 15.84
C ILE A 129 -8.06 -1.68 14.66
N PHE A 130 -8.38 -0.39 14.52
CA PHE A 130 -9.17 0.10 13.38
C PHE A 130 -8.43 -0.06 12.04
N THR A 131 -7.11 -0.24 12.09
CA THR A 131 -6.29 -0.62 10.93
C THR A 131 -6.31 -2.11 10.63
N PHE A 132 -6.99 -2.95 11.41
CA PHE A 132 -7.12 -4.39 11.12
C PHE A 132 -8.57 -4.80 10.83
N LEU A 133 -9.54 -4.23 11.53
CA LEU A 133 -10.94 -4.64 11.45
C LEU A 133 -11.88 -3.43 11.47
N ARG A 134 -12.91 -3.45 10.62
CA ARG A 134 -14.04 -2.52 10.69
C ARG A 134 -15.25 -3.24 11.28
N PRO A 135 -15.84 -2.74 12.38
CA PRO A 135 -17.12 -3.25 12.88
C PRO A 135 -18.17 -3.35 11.77
N SER A 136 -18.81 -4.50 11.65
CA SER A 136 -19.94 -4.70 10.73
C SER A 136 -21.22 -5.10 11.44
N TRP A 137 -21.18 -5.45 12.73
CA TRP A 137 -22.39 -5.78 13.51
C TRP A 137 -23.53 -4.74 13.42
N PRO A 138 -23.31 -3.41 13.23
CA PRO A 138 -24.42 -2.48 13.01
C PRO A 138 -25.17 -2.73 11.68
N ALA A 139 -24.57 -3.45 10.74
CA ALA A 139 -25.17 -3.78 9.45
C ALA A 139 -26.11 -4.99 9.50
N PHE A 140 -26.08 -5.77 10.57
CA PHE A 140 -26.77 -7.05 10.70
C PHE A 140 -27.88 -7.01 11.75
N ASP A 141 -28.80 -7.97 11.65
CA ASP A 141 -29.74 -8.26 12.73
C ASP A 141 -29.03 -8.69 14.03
N ALA A 142 -29.78 -8.79 15.13
CA ALA A 142 -29.23 -9.18 16.43
C ALA A 142 -28.60 -10.59 16.45
N ALA A 143 -28.94 -11.45 15.48
CA ALA A 143 -28.38 -12.79 15.33
C ALA A 143 -27.10 -12.80 14.45
N GLY A 144 -26.74 -11.68 13.82
CA GLY A 144 -25.63 -11.59 12.88
C GLY A 144 -25.89 -12.33 11.56
N LYS A 145 -27.14 -12.60 11.21
CA LYS A 145 -27.51 -13.49 10.10
C LYS A 145 -27.90 -12.72 8.84
N GLU A 146 -28.84 -11.79 8.97
CA GLU A 146 -29.36 -11.02 7.84
C GLU A 146 -28.81 -9.59 7.85
N VAL A 147 -28.52 -9.04 6.66
CA VAL A 147 -28.11 -7.63 6.50
C VAL A 147 -29.34 -6.74 6.51
N VAL A 148 -29.45 -5.88 7.52
CA VAL A 148 -30.56 -4.93 7.69
C VAL A 148 -30.19 -3.50 7.28
N HIS A 149 -28.89 -3.18 7.24
CA HIS A 149 -28.36 -1.88 6.81
C HIS A 149 -27.31 -2.04 5.69
N PRO A 150 -27.75 -2.34 4.45
CA PRO A 150 -26.85 -2.64 3.32
C PRO A 150 -25.93 -1.47 2.94
N GLU A 151 -26.29 -0.24 3.24
CA GLU A 151 -25.48 0.95 2.98
C GLU A 151 -24.11 0.93 3.68
N TRP A 152 -23.96 0.13 4.75
CA TRP A 152 -22.68 -0.08 5.45
C TRP A 152 -21.73 -1.06 4.75
N LEU A 153 -22.23 -1.83 3.79
CA LEU A 153 -21.50 -2.90 3.11
C LEU A 153 -21.32 -2.65 1.60
N ARG A 154 -21.50 -1.41 1.13
CA ARG A 154 -21.39 -1.05 -0.31
C ARG A 154 -20.10 -1.49 -0.98
N ASP A 155 -19.01 -1.59 -0.22
CA ASP A 155 -17.70 -2.02 -0.72
C ASP A 155 -17.68 -3.51 -1.10
N VAL A 156 -18.67 -4.30 -0.63
CA VAL A 156 -18.70 -5.76 -0.71
C VAL A 156 -19.99 -6.31 -1.30
N LEU A 157 -21.10 -5.56 -1.19
CA LEU A 157 -22.38 -5.95 -1.76
C LEU A 157 -22.28 -6.08 -3.30
N GLY A 158 -22.74 -7.22 -3.81
CA GLY A 158 -22.67 -7.56 -5.23
C GLY A 158 -21.42 -8.34 -5.65
N ALA A 159 -20.50 -8.65 -4.72
CA ALA A 159 -19.44 -9.64 -4.96
C ALA A 159 -20.01 -11.07 -4.79
N PRO A 160 -20.30 -11.82 -5.87
CA PRO A 160 -21.00 -13.12 -5.80
C PRO A 160 -20.27 -14.21 -4.99
N GLN A 161 -19.01 -13.99 -4.63
CA GLN A 161 -18.12 -14.99 -4.03
C GLN A 161 -17.96 -14.88 -2.51
N ILE A 162 -18.58 -13.92 -1.82
CA ILE A 162 -18.38 -13.74 -0.37
C ILE A 162 -19.68 -14.05 0.38
N PRO A 163 -19.70 -15.11 1.20
CA PRO A 163 -20.85 -15.40 2.04
C PRO A 163 -21.13 -14.24 3.00
N THR A 164 -22.40 -13.85 3.13
CA THR A 164 -22.83 -12.78 4.05
C THR A 164 -22.38 -13.02 5.49
N SER A 165 -22.30 -14.28 5.93
CA SER A 165 -21.79 -14.67 7.24
C SER A 165 -20.32 -14.33 7.46
N ALA A 166 -19.50 -14.31 6.40
CA ALA A 166 -18.07 -13.95 6.48
C ALA A 166 -17.87 -12.44 6.72
N LEU A 167 -18.93 -11.65 6.58
CA LEU A 167 -18.92 -10.21 6.80
C LEU A 167 -19.33 -9.82 8.22
N TYR A 168 -19.63 -10.76 9.11
CA TYR A 168 -19.99 -10.53 10.52
C TYR A 168 -18.96 -11.20 11.46
N PRO A 169 -18.61 -10.62 12.63
CA PRO A 169 -18.99 -9.30 13.15
C PRO A 169 -18.05 -8.17 12.70
N PHE A 170 -17.03 -8.51 11.91
CA PHE A 170 -16.11 -7.54 11.34
C PHE A 170 -16.06 -7.68 9.82
N SER A 171 -15.71 -6.59 9.15
CA SER A 171 -15.46 -6.54 7.72
C SER A 171 -14.17 -5.77 7.44
N ARG A 172 -13.47 -6.10 6.36
CA ARG A 172 -12.42 -5.24 5.78
C ARG A 172 -12.16 -5.66 4.34
N HIS A 173 -12.44 -4.79 3.38
CA HIS A 173 -12.50 -5.19 1.97
C HIS A 173 -11.54 -4.44 1.05
N GLU A 174 -10.81 -3.46 1.59
CA GLU A 174 -9.87 -2.62 0.85
C GLU A 174 -8.78 -3.45 0.18
N ALA A 175 -8.28 -4.51 0.84
CA ALA A 175 -7.26 -5.40 0.29
C ALA A 175 -7.77 -6.24 -0.89
N PRO A 176 -8.87 -6.99 -0.78
CA PRO A 176 -9.50 -7.66 -1.93
C PRO A 176 -9.91 -6.73 -3.07
N SER A 177 -10.52 -5.58 -2.78
CA SER A 177 -10.89 -4.60 -3.80
C SER A 177 -9.66 -4.10 -4.56
N THR A 178 -8.58 -3.78 -3.83
CA THR A 178 -7.31 -3.36 -4.45
C THR A 178 -6.71 -4.48 -5.30
N TYR A 179 -6.74 -5.73 -4.81
CA TYR A 179 -6.25 -6.90 -5.53
C TYR A 179 -6.95 -7.06 -6.90
N GLY A 180 -8.28 -6.94 -6.93
CA GLY A 180 -9.08 -7.04 -8.16
C GLY A 180 -8.73 -5.97 -9.21
N CYS A 181 -8.19 -4.83 -8.77
CA CYS A 181 -7.82 -3.72 -9.65
C CYS A 181 -6.33 -3.72 -10.06
N LEU A 182 -5.49 -4.64 -9.55
CA LEU A 182 -4.05 -4.65 -9.83
C LEU A 182 -3.72 -4.72 -11.32
N ILE A 183 -4.57 -5.36 -12.13
CA ILE A 183 -4.39 -5.43 -13.58
C ILE A 183 -4.32 -4.05 -14.24
N HIS A 184 -4.91 -3.03 -13.62
CA HIS A 184 -4.95 -1.65 -14.13
C HIS A 184 -3.83 -0.76 -13.57
N LEU A 185 -2.95 -1.30 -12.71
CA LEU A 185 -1.92 -0.52 -12.04
C LEU A 185 -0.87 -0.02 -13.04
N ARG A 186 -0.80 1.31 -13.20
CA ARG A 186 0.03 1.99 -14.20
C ARG A 186 1.48 2.24 -13.78
N PRO A 187 1.79 2.61 -12.52
CA PRO A 187 3.17 2.82 -12.09
C PRO A 187 4.01 1.53 -12.20
N GLY A 188 5.31 1.67 -12.43
CA GLY A 188 6.21 0.52 -12.25
C GLY A 188 6.17 0.06 -10.80
N THR A 189 6.05 -1.24 -10.56
CA THR A 189 5.73 -1.78 -9.23
C THR A 189 6.71 -2.87 -8.82
N PHE A 190 7.30 -2.73 -7.65
CA PHE A 190 8.22 -3.71 -7.11
C PHE A 190 7.74 -4.26 -5.78
N PHE A 191 7.55 -5.57 -5.70
CA PHE A 191 7.13 -6.26 -4.49
C PHE A 191 8.34 -6.85 -3.76
N ILE A 192 8.55 -6.46 -2.51
CA ILE A 192 9.59 -7.02 -1.64
C ILE A 192 8.88 -7.82 -0.55
N ASN A 193 9.17 -9.12 -0.47
CA ASN A 193 8.38 -10.05 0.35
C ASN A 193 9.26 -10.83 1.32
N GLY A 194 8.70 -11.26 2.44
CA GLY A 194 9.31 -12.14 3.44
C GLY A 194 8.89 -13.58 3.20
N GLY A 195 9.85 -14.49 3.09
CA GLY A 195 9.63 -15.92 2.87
C GLY A 195 9.07 -16.65 4.09
N LEU A 196 9.18 -16.05 5.28
CA LEU A 196 8.56 -16.55 6.51
C LEU A 196 7.27 -15.79 6.87
N SER A 197 6.67 -15.08 5.91
CA SER A 197 5.45 -14.32 6.15
C SER A 197 4.30 -15.25 6.52
N THR A 198 3.68 -15.01 7.67
CA THR A 198 2.45 -15.69 8.08
C THR A 198 1.20 -15.08 7.44
N PHE A 199 1.37 -13.99 6.68
CA PHE A 199 0.28 -13.24 6.05
C PHE A 199 0.25 -13.44 4.53
N LEU A 200 1.41 -13.56 3.88
CA LEU A 200 1.53 -13.76 2.43
C LEU A 200 2.28 -15.05 2.12
N SER A 201 1.60 -16.01 1.48
CA SER A 201 2.29 -17.18 0.93
C SER A 201 3.08 -16.80 -0.33
N GLU A 202 4.13 -17.55 -0.63
CA GLU A 202 4.91 -17.37 -1.87
C GLU A 202 4.02 -17.46 -3.13
N PHE A 203 3.03 -18.36 -3.11
CA PHE A 203 2.04 -18.47 -4.19
C PHE A 203 1.26 -17.16 -4.39
N GLU A 204 0.71 -16.58 -3.31
CA GLU A 204 -0.06 -15.33 -3.40
C GLU A 204 0.81 -14.14 -3.82
N VAL A 205 2.06 -14.08 -3.35
CA VAL A 205 3.03 -13.08 -3.77
C VAL A 205 3.30 -13.15 -5.28
N ASN A 206 3.59 -14.35 -5.80
CA ASN A 206 3.90 -14.55 -7.20
C ASN A 206 2.67 -14.30 -8.11
N LYS A 207 1.49 -14.76 -7.68
CA LYS A 207 0.23 -14.52 -8.39
C LYS A 207 -0.10 -13.03 -8.48
N LYS A 208 0.06 -12.31 -7.36
CA LYS A 208 -0.11 -10.85 -7.28
C LYS A 208 0.82 -10.12 -8.27
N ALA A 209 2.12 -10.46 -8.26
CA ALA A 209 3.08 -9.87 -9.18
C ALA A 209 2.73 -10.17 -10.65
N ALA A 210 2.32 -11.41 -10.95
CA ALA A 210 2.01 -11.86 -12.30
C ALA A 210 0.82 -11.13 -12.94
N ILE A 211 -0.20 -10.75 -12.16
CA ILE A 211 -1.38 -10.03 -12.69
C ILE A 211 -1.18 -8.52 -12.77
N THR A 212 -0.29 -7.96 -11.96
CA THR A 212 -0.17 -6.50 -11.80
C THR A 212 0.20 -5.82 -13.12
N GLY A 213 -0.55 -4.78 -13.49
CA GLY A 213 -0.32 -3.95 -14.66
C GLY A 213 -0.52 -4.62 -16.03
N THR A 214 -1.08 -5.83 -16.06
CA THR A 214 -1.25 -6.62 -17.30
C THR A 214 -2.49 -6.23 -18.13
N GLY A 215 -3.44 -5.54 -17.53
CA GLY A 215 -4.71 -5.14 -18.13
C GLY A 215 -4.67 -3.75 -18.78
N ARG A 216 -5.84 -3.30 -19.23
CA ARG A 216 -6.01 -1.98 -19.86
C ARG A 216 -5.53 -0.86 -18.93
N GLY A 217 -4.64 -0.01 -19.44
CA GLY A 217 -4.12 1.14 -18.71
C GLY A 217 -3.00 0.81 -17.70
N GLY A 218 -2.64 -0.47 -17.54
CA GLY A 218 -1.55 -0.90 -16.68
C GLY A 218 -0.16 -0.64 -17.28
N SER A 219 0.87 -0.93 -16.49
CA SER A 219 2.29 -0.73 -16.84
C SER A 219 2.83 -1.68 -17.92
N GLY A 220 2.05 -2.68 -18.33
CA GLY A 220 2.52 -3.83 -19.13
C GLY A 220 3.04 -5.00 -18.28
N GLY A 221 3.06 -4.83 -16.95
CA GLY A 221 3.36 -5.89 -15.99
C GLY A 221 4.79 -6.42 -16.06
N MET A 222 4.96 -7.69 -15.69
CA MET A 222 6.29 -8.32 -15.68
C MET A 222 6.89 -8.46 -17.09
N LYS A 223 6.04 -8.57 -18.12
CA LYS A 223 6.48 -8.72 -19.53
C LYS A 223 7.28 -7.52 -20.04
N THR A 224 6.99 -6.32 -19.53
CA THR A 224 7.72 -5.08 -19.88
C THR A 224 8.85 -4.78 -18.89
N GLY A 225 9.08 -5.65 -17.90
CA GLY A 225 10.05 -5.43 -16.82
C GLY A 225 9.61 -4.38 -15.79
N ARG A 226 8.43 -3.75 -15.98
CA ARG A 226 7.91 -2.70 -15.10
C ARG A 226 7.26 -3.24 -13.82
N VAL A 227 7.04 -4.55 -13.73
CA VAL A 227 6.68 -5.22 -12.48
C VAL A 227 7.69 -6.30 -12.16
N GLN A 228 8.17 -6.32 -10.92
CA GLN A 228 9.12 -7.31 -10.43
C GLN A 228 8.79 -7.67 -8.97
N ASN A 229 9.26 -8.82 -8.51
CA ASN A 229 9.18 -9.18 -7.11
C ASN A 229 10.44 -9.91 -6.64
N VAL A 230 10.70 -9.83 -5.34
CA VAL A 230 11.76 -10.57 -4.65
C VAL A 230 11.24 -11.10 -3.32
N THR A 231 11.73 -12.26 -2.90
CA THR A 231 11.41 -12.88 -1.61
C THR A 231 12.68 -13.08 -0.80
N GLN A 232 12.70 -12.56 0.43
CA GLN A 232 13.79 -12.74 1.39
C GLN A 232 13.50 -13.98 2.25
N PRO A 233 14.33 -15.02 2.24
CA PRO A 233 13.94 -16.35 2.77
C PRO A 233 13.91 -16.49 4.30
N HIS A 234 14.40 -15.50 5.06
CA HIS A 234 14.67 -15.63 6.50
C HIS A 234 13.89 -14.65 7.38
N HIS A 235 13.05 -13.80 6.79
CA HIS A 235 12.26 -12.80 7.51
C HIS A 235 10.79 -12.90 7.11
N GLY A 236 9.93 -12.40 8.00
CA GLY A 236 8.48 -12.44 7.83
C GLY A 236 7.89 -11.09 7.46
N HIS A 237 6.68 -10.85 7.94
CA HIS A 237 5.89 -9.64 7.66
C HIS A 237 6.58 -8.34 8.09
N LEU A 238 7.49 -8.41 9.07
CA LEU A 238 8.23 -7.26 9.58
C LEU A 238 9.61 -7.09 8.94
N LEU A 239 9.82 -7.65 7.75
CA LEU A 239 11.04 -7.48 6.96
C LEU A 239 11.62 -6.04 6.93
N PRO A 240 10.84 -4.94 6.76
CA PRO A 240 11.44 -3.60 6.76
C PRO A 240 11.94 -3.13 8.15
N PHE A 241 11.51 -3.78 9.23
CA PHE A 241 11.98 -3.53 10.59
C PHE A 241 13.19 -4.40 10.93
N GLU A 242 13.20 -5.64 10.44
CA GLU A 242 14.23 -6.65 10.73
C GLU A 242 15.45 -6.49 9.81
N ASN A 243 15.23 -6.18 8.53
CA ASN A 243 16.29 -6.00 7.55
C ASN A 243 16.01 -4.84 6.56
N PRO A 244 16.00 -3.58 7.06
CA PRO A 244 15.77 -2.40 6.23
C PRO A 244 16.81 -2.24 5.10
N SER A 245 18.05 -2.69 5.33
CA SER A 245 19.13 -2.61 4.34
C SER A 245 18.84 -3.46 3.10
N PHE A 246 18.31 -4.67 3.27
CA PHE A 246 17.87 -5.50 2.15
C PHE A 246 16.74 -4.82 1.36
N CYS A 247 15.71 -4.31 2.04
CA CYS A 247 14.61 -3.60 1.39
C CYS A 247 15.12 -2.40 0.58
N ALA A 248 15.99 -1.58 1.17
CA ALA A 248 16.54 -0.41 0.51
C ALA A 248 17.39 -0.76 -0.72
N GLN A 249 18.24 -1.79 -0.63
CA GLN A 249 19.08 -2.23 -1.75
C GLN A 249 18.24 -2.75 -2.92
N GLN A 250 17.25 -3.61 -2.64
CA GLN A 250 16.37 -4.15 -3.67
C GLN A 250 15.54 -3.04 -4.32
N ALA A 251 14.98 -2.13 -3.50
CA ALA A 251 14.25 -0.97 -3.98
C ALA A 251 15.11 -0.07 -4.88
N ALA A 252 16.33 0.27 -4.46
CA ALA A 252 17.25 1.10 -5.22
C ALA A 252 17.62 0.46 -6.57
N SER A 253 17.86 -0.85 -6.58
CA SER A 253 18.17 -1.60 -7.81
C SER A 253 17.03 -1.52 -8.83
N PHE A 254 15.79 -1.74 -8.39
CA PHE A 254 14.61 -1.60 -9.23
C PHE A 254 14.40 -0.15 -9.71
N LEU A 255 14.47 0.80 -8.77
CA LEU A 255 14.21 2.22 -9.07
C LEU A 255 15.23 2.81 -10.04
N LYS A 256 16.47 2.31 -10.08
CA LYS A 256 17.44 2.74 -11.08
C LYS A 256 16.92 2.55 -12.51
N ALA A 257 16.28 1.43 -12.80
CA ALA A 257 15.71 1.16 -14.13
C ALA A 257 14.48 2.04 -14.41
N GLU A 258 13.59 2.18 -13.43
CA GLU A 258 12.39 3.02 -13.58
C GLU A 258 12.73 4.51 -13.72
N LEU A 259 13.73 5.03 -13.01
CA LEU A 259 14.14 6.43 -13.12
C LEU A 259 14.76 6.73 -14.49
N ALA A 260 15.40 5.77 -15.15
CA ALA A 260 15.87 5.93 -16.52
C ALA A 260 14.70 6.08 -17.52
N ILE A 261 13.60 5.34 -17.31
CA ILE A 261 12.36 5.50 -18.09
C ILE A 261 11.79 6.90 -17.87
N TRP A 262 11.68 7.33 -16.61
CA TRP A 262 11.19 8.67 -16.31
C TRP A 262 12.07 9.77 -16.92
N GLU A 263 13.40 9.64 -16.85
CA GLU A 263 14.32 10.62 -17.42
C GLU A 263 14.12 10.76 -18.94
N ALA A 264 13.87 9.67 -19.65
CA ALA A 264 13.57 9.70 -21.08
C ALA A 264 12.23 10.41 -21.37
N GLU A 265 11.18 10.08 -20.61
CA GLU A 265 9.85 10.72 -20.72
C GLU A 265 9.92 12.22 -20.39
N GLU A 266 10.68 12.61 -19.37
CA GLU A 266 10.81 14.00 -18.95
C GLU A 266 11.63 14.81 -19.98
N LYS A 267 12.66 14.23 -20.61
CA LYS A 267 13.38 14.88 -21.72
C LYS A 267 12.46 15.17 -22.90
N GLU A 268 11.59 14.23 -23.26
CA GLU A 268 10.59 14.43 -24.31
C GLU A 268 9.60 15.54 -23.92
N TYR A 269 9.10 15.51 -22.69
CA TYR A 269 8.22 16.55 -22.16
C TYR A 269 8.88 17.93 -22.15
N GLU A 270 10.11 18.05 -21.66
CA GLU A 270 10.86 19.31 -21.65
C GLU A 270 11.06 19.85 -23.07
N ALA A 271 11.43 18.99 -24.01
CA ALA A 271 11.55 19.37 -25.42
C ALA A 271 10.23 19.92 -25.97
N TRP A 272 9.11 19.27 -25.64
CA TRP A 272 7.77 19.77 -25.97
C TRP A 272 7.45 21.12 -25.31
N THR A 273 7.76 21.31 -24.01
CA THR A 273 7.46 22.58 -23.32
C THR A 273 8.18 23.79 -23.94
N ARG A 274 9.37 23.58 -24.49
CA ARG A 274 10.20 24.60 -25.15
C ARG A 274 9.68 24.98 -26.54
N GLN A 275 8.73 24.22 -27.12
CA GLN A 275 8.14 24.58 -28.41
C GLN A 275 7.38 25.91 -28.34
N PRO A 276 7.32 26.67 -29.45
CA PRO A 276 6.51 27.87 -29.55
C PRO A 276 5.05 27.61 -29.17
N ASN A 277 4.39 28.55 -28.48
CA ASN A 277 2.99 28.38 -28.07
C ASN A 277 2.06 28.04 -29.24
N GLN A 278 2.28 28.63 -30.42
CA GLN A 278 1.50 28.32 -31.61
C GLN A 278 1.52 26.82 -31.94
N GLN A 279 2.66 26.14 -31.83
CA GLN A 279 2.77 24.70 -32.08
C GLN A 279 2.05 23.86 -31.02
N LYS A 280 1.95 24.36 -29.79
CA LYS A 280 1.25 23.68 -28.67
C LYS A 280 -0.26 23.92 -28.67
N THR A 281 -0.74 24.98 -29.32
CA THR A 281 -2.15 25.39 -29.31
C THR A 281 -2.84 25.24 -30.66
N THR A 282 -2.17 24.75 -31.70
CA THR A 282 -2.75 24.53 -33.03
C THR A 282 -2.51 23.10 -33.50
N ALA A 283 -3.43 22.57 -34.30
CA ALA A 283 -3.25 21.26 -34.91
C ALA A 283 -2.17 21.36 -36.00
N SER A 284 -1.15 20.51 -35.91
CA SER A 284 -0.10 20.45 -36.92
C SER A 284 -0.64 19.88 -38.24
N PRO A 285 0.02 20.13 -39.39
CA PRO A 285 -0.38 19.57 -40.68
C PRO A 285 -0.56 18.03 -40.65
N GLU A 286 0.21 17.33 -39.82
CA GLU A 286 0.12 15.88 -39.63
C GLU A 286 -1.27 15.44 -39.14
N TRP A 287 -1.97 16.25 -38.34
CA TRP A 287 -3.34 15.92 -37.90
C TRP A 287 -4.27 15.71 -39.08
N LYS A 288 -4.21 16.58 -40.09
CA LYS A 288 -5.05 16.47 -41.29
C LYS A 288 -4.74 15.19 -42.05
N ILE A 289 -3.45 14.87 -42.23
CA ILE A 289 -3.00 13.65 -42.92
C ILE A 289 -3.53 12.40 -42.21
N GLN A 290 -3.38 12.33 -40.87
CA GLN A 290 -3.81 11.18 -40.08
C GLN A 290 -5.35 11.04 -40.04
N LEU A 291 -6.08 12.16 -39.94
CA LEU A 291 -7.54 12.17 -39.97
C LEU A 291 -8.08 11.74 -41.34
N ASP A 292 -7.54 12.28 -42.42
CA ASP A 292 -7.94 11.92 -43.78
C ASP A 292 -7.72 10.41 -44.04
N TRP A 293 -6.61 9.87 -43.56
CA TRP A 293 -6.33 8.43 -43.63
C TRP A 293 -7.29 7.60 -42.78
N MET A 294 -7.57 8.02 -41.54
CA MET A 294 -8.51 7.33 -40.65
C MET A 294 -9.91 7.26 -41.25
N MET A 295 -10.38 8.36 -41.85
CA MET A 295 -11.72 8.44 -42.44
C MET A 295 -11.87 7.61 -43.72
N LYS A 296 -10.77 7.33 -44.43
CA LYS A 296 -10.74 6.46 -45.61
C LYS A 296 -10.66 4.97 -45.28
N ARG A 297 -10.35 4.60 -44.03
CA ARG A 297 -10.27 3.18 -43.63
C ARG A 297 -11.65 2.52 -43.67
N PRO A 298 -11.79 1.32 -44.26
CA PRO A 298 -13.04 0.56 -44.18
C PRO A 298 -13.45 0.34 -42.72
N LYS A 299 -14.73 0.53 -42.41
CA LYS A 299 -15.23 0.22 -41.06
C LYS A 299 -15.04 -1.28 -40.80
N PRO A 300 -14.55 -1.66 -39.60
CA PRO A 300 -14.48 -3.06 -39.24
C PRO A 300 -15.90 -3.65 -39.30
N LYS A 301 -16.05 -4.82 -39.94
CA LYS A 301 -17.29 -5.59 -39.85
C LYS A 301 -17.36 -6.10 -38.41
N ILE A 302 -18.31 -5.56 -37.64
CA ILE A 302 -18.67 -6.05 -36.31
C ILE A 302 -19.57 -7.27 -36.49
#